data_AF-A0A7U9MPN2-F1
#
_entry.id   AF-A0A7U9MPN2-F1
#
_cell.length_a   1.000
_cell.length_b   1.000
_cell.length_c   1.000
_cell.angle_alpha   90.00
_cell.angle_beta   90.00
_cell.angle_gamma   90.00
#
_symmetry.space_group_name_H-M   'P 1'
#
loop_
_entity.id
_entity.type
_entity.pdbx_description
1 polymer ?
#
loop_
_entity_poly.entity_id
_entity_poly.type
_entity_poly.pdbx_seq_one_letter_code
_entity_poly.pdbx_strand_id
1 'polypeptide(L)'
;MFINTKGKNKWVFSQEFLDFMEYLTNTTDEVAEKTESCRIKRIHEQVKRIRLSEKMGVKYMQLWEEKAYIREEGYEEGYDEGYEEGIGQGITQGIERGIVQGIKQGIEQGVARGQSEGDEKRLIKIVCKKLGKGKTLQEIADAVEEGLGLIEKICLAAQEEAPEYNCDKIYARLHEWE
;
A
#
# COMPACT_ATOMS: atom_id res chain seq x y z
N MET A 1 -40.02 25.80 12.96
CA MET A 1 -39.81 26.29 14.34
C MET A 1 -39.11 25.19 15.12
N PHE A 2 -37.88 25.43 15.60
CA PHE A 2 -37.12 24.46 16.39
C PHE A 2 -37.18 24.86 17.87
N ILE A 3 -37.41 23.89 18.76
CA ILE A 3 -37.53 24.12 20.21
C ILE A 3 -36.41 23.34 20.91
N ASN A 4 -35.62 24.02 21.75
CA ASN A 4 -34.49 23.44 22.48
C ASN A 4 -34.84 23.27 23.96
N THR A 5 -34.75 22.04 24.48
CA THR A 5 -35.02 21.68 25.90
C THR A 5 -34.03 22.29 26.90
N LYS A 6 -32.86 22.76 26.44
CA LYS A 6 -31.83 23.41 27.26
C LYS A 6 -31.69 24.92 26.98
N GLY A 7 -32.68 25.52 26.32
CA GLY A 7 -32.68 26.95 26.01
C GLY A 7 -32.66 27.83 27.27
N LYS A 8 -32.02 29.00 27.19
CA LYS A 8 -31.92 29.97 28.31
C LYS A 8 -33.10 30.97 28.35
N ASN A 9 -33.93 31.02 27.31
CA ASN A 9 -35.05 31.95 27.17
C ASN A 9 -36.29 31.47 27.93
N LYS A 10 -36.18 31.32 29.26
CA LYS A 10 -37.25 30.78 30.11
C LYS A 10 -38.48 31.71 30.23
N TRP A 11 -38.27 33.02 30.13
CA TRP A 11 -39.28 34.06 30.36
C TRP A 11 -40.39 34.16 29.30
N VAL A 12 -40.22 33.49 28.16
CA VAL A 12 -41.16 33.55 27.02
C VAL A 12 -42.16 32.39 27.04
N PHE A 13 -41.97 31.40 27.92
CA PHE A 13 -42.77 30.18 27.98
C PHE A 13 -43.50 30.03 29.32
N SER A 14 -44.62 29.31 29.31
CA SER A 14 -45.35 28.97 30.53
C SER A 14 -44.57 27.97 31.39
N GLN A 15 -44.78 28.01 32.71
CA GLN A 15 -44.17 27.05 33.63
C GLN A 15 -44.52 25.61 33.27
N GLU A 16 -45.78 25.32 32.93
CA GLU A 16 -46.21 23.99 32.46
C GLU A 16 -45.42 23.51 31.23
N PHE A 17 -45.08 24.42 30.31
CA PHE A 17 -44.27 24.07 29.15
C PHE A 17 -42.82 23.80 29.54
N LEU A 18 -42.24 24.60 30.44
CA LEU A 18 -40.88 24.38 30.93
C LEU A 18 -40.77 23.04 31.69
N ASP A 19 -41.76 22.73 32.53
CA ASP A 19 -41.86 21.46 33.25
C ASP A 19 -41.99 20.28 32.26
N PHE A 20 -42.74 20.45 31.18
CA PHE A 20 -42.83 19.44 30.12
C PHE A 20 -41.48 19.20 29.43
N MET A 21 -40.73 20.26 29.15
CA MET A 21 -39.41 20.15 28.51
C MET A 21 -38.38 19.49 29.45
N GLU A 22 -38.46 19.77 30.75
CA GLU A 22 -37.68 19.08 31.78
C GLU A 22 -38.04 17.60 31.84
N TYR A 23 -39.33 17.25 31.84
CA TYR A 23 -39.83 15.88 31.82
C TYR A 23 -39.44 15.09 30.55
N LEU A 24 -39.46 15.72 29.38
CA LEU A 24 -39.00 15.11 28.12
C LEU A 24 -37.50 14.83 28.15
N THR A 25 -36.73 15.65 28.87
CA THR A 25 -35.29 15.42 29.04
C THR A 25 -35.03 14.27 30.01
N ASN A 26 -35.79 14.22 31.10
CA ASN A 26 -35.64 13.21 32.16
C ASN A 26 -37.01 12.63 32.55
N THR A 27 -37.44 11.61 31.81
CA THR A 27 -38.73 10.94 32.01
C THR A 27 -38.64 9.94 33.18
N THR A 28 -38.54 10.47 34.40
CA THR A 28 -38.47 9.71 35.66
C THR A 28 -39.67 10.01 36.55
N ASP A 29 -39.91 9.12 37.50
CA ASP A 29 -41.00 9.23 38.48
C ASP A 29 -40.85 10.51 39.31
N GLU A 30 -39.62 10.81 39.74
CA GLU A 30 -39.30 12.00 40.54
C GLU A 30 -39.63 13.32 39.81
N VAL A 31 -39.36 13.40 38.50
CA VAL A 31 -39.64 14.61 37.70
C VAL A 31 -41.14 14.77 37.43
N ALA A 32 -41.84 13.64 37.22
CA ALA A 32 -43.28 13.64 37.05
C ALA A 32 -44.03 14.05 38.34
N GLU A 33 -43.50 13.71 39.51
CA GLU A 33 -44.07 14.09 40.81
C GLU A 33 -43.86 15.57 41.15
N LYS A 34 -42.68 16.12 40.83
CA LYS A 34 -42.33 17.54 41.04
C LYS A 34 -43.20 18.51 40.23
N THR A 35 -43.79 18.04 39.13
CA THR A 35 -44.57 18.86 38.22
C THR A 35 -46.02 19.01 38.72
N GLU A 36 -46.60 20.22 38.65
CA GLU A 36 -48.00 20.45 39.04
C GLU A 36 -49.00 20.12 37.92
N SER A 37 -48.54 20.01 36.67
CA SER A 37 -49.40 19.69 35.52
C SER A 37 -49.97 18.26 35.57
N CYS A 38 -51.31 18.18 35.57
CA CYS A 38 -52.04 16.93 35.46
C CYS A 38 -51.85 16.23 34.10
N ARG A 39 -51.54 16.99 33.04
CA ARG A 39 -51.30 16.44 31.69
C ARG A 39 -50.00 15.66 31.65
N ILE A 40 -48.94 16.19 32.26
CA ILE A 40 -47.61 15.55 32.33
C ILE A 40 -47.71 14.26 33.16
N LYS A 41 -48.41 14.31 34.30
CA LYS A 41 -48.69 13.11 35.12
C LYS A 41 -49.45 12.03 34.35
N ARG A 42 -50.48 12.41 33.59
CA ARG A 42 -51.23 11.48 32.74
C ARG A 42 -50.37 10.85 31.65
N ILE A 43 -49.50 11.63 31.00
CA ILE A 43 -48.52 11.11 30.03
C ILE A 43 -47.58 10.11 30.72
N HIS A 44 -47.09 10.43 31.92
CA HIS A 44 -46.21 9.57 32.69
C HIS A 44 -46.85 8.22 33.05
N GLU A 45 -48.10 8.22 33.51
CA GLU A 45 -48.85 6.99 33.78
C GLU A 45 -49.04 6.12 32.52
N GLN A 46 -49.28 6.74 31.37
CA GLN A 46 -49.35 6.01 30.10
C GLN A 46 -48.00 5.41 29.71
N VAL A 47 -46.91 6.16 29.86
CA VAL A 47 -45.54 5.67 29.63
C VAL A 47 -45.21 4.50 30.56
N LYS A 48 -45.55 4.60 31.85
CA LYS A 48 -45.39 3.51 32.82
C LYS A 48 -46.15 2.25 32.41
N ARG A 49 -47.40 2.39 31.98
CA ARG A 49 -48.23 1.26 31.52
C ARG A 49 -47.63 0.58 30.28
N ILE A 50 -47.08 1.36 29.36
CA ILE A 50 -46.40 0.83 28.17
C ILE A 50 -45.11 0.11 28.55
N ARG A 51 -44.33 0.65 29.49
CA ARG A 51 -43.08 0.01 30.00
C ARG A 51 -43.34 -1.29 30.76
N LEU A 52 -44.46 -1.38 31.49
CA LEU A 52 -44.88 -2.58 32.22
C LEU A 52 -45.52 -3.64 31.31
N SER A 53 -45.83 -3.30 30.06
CA SER A 53 -46.38 -4.26 29.11
C SER A 53 -45.30 -5.19 28.61
N GLU A 54 -45.34 -6.45 29.09
CA GLU A 54 -44.44 -7.52 28.65
C GLU A 54 -44.45 -7.69 27.12
N LYS A 55 -45.63 -7.61 26.48
CA LYS A 55 -45.78 -7.63 25.02
C LYS A 55 -44.94 -6.55 24.33
N MET A 56 -44.86 -5.36 24.92
CA MET A 56 -44.07 -4.26 24.38
C MET A 56 -42.57 -4.49 24.64
N GLY A 57 -42.21 -5.00 25.83
CA GLY A 57 -40.83 -5.40 26.15
C GLY A 57 -40.28 -6.44 25.17
N VAL A 58 -41.05 -7.48 24.87
CA VAL A 58 -40.69 -8.52 23.88
C VAL A 58 -40.56 -7.93 22.49
N LYS A 59 -41.49 -7.06 22.07
CA LYS A 59 -41.39 -6.38 20.77
C LYS A 59 -40.12 -5.53 20.66
N TYR A 60 -39.73 -4.84 21.72
CA TYR A 60 -38.47 -4.09 21.73
C TYR A 60 -37.27 -5.02 21.68
N MET A 61 -37.26 -6.12 22.44
CA MET A 61 -36.17 -7.10 22.44
C MET A 61 -35.94 -7.68 21.04
N GLN A 62 -37.00 -8.10 20.34
CA GLN A 62 -36.92 -8.60 18.97
C GLN A 62 -36.36 -7.55 18.00
N LEU A 63 -36.80 -6.30 18.09
CA LEU A 63 -36.26 -5.21 17.27
C LEU A 63 -34.78 -4.93 17.57
N TRP A 64 -34.36 -5.09 18.83
CA TRP A 64 -32.95 -4.95 19.22
C TRP A 64 -32.10 -6.10 18.68
N GLU A 65 -32.60 -7.34 18.75
CA GLU A 65 -31.94 -8.53 18.19
C GLU A 65 -31.81 -8.42 16.67
N GLU A 66 -32.88 -8.06 15.96
CA GLU A 66 -32.87 -7.87 14.51
C GLU A 66 -31.88 -6.76 14.10
N LYS A 67 -31.86 -5.64 14.83
CA LYS A 67 -30.89 -4.56 14.58
C LYS A 67 -29.46 -4.97 14.89
N ALA A 68 -29.24 -5.79 15.91
CA ALA A 68 -27.93 -6.32 16.23
C ALA A 68 -27.45 -7.25 15.12
N TYR A 69 -28.33 -8.12 14.63
CA TYR A 69 -28.04 -9.05 13.55
C TYR A 69 -27.70 -8.32 12.23
N ILE A 70 -28.52 -7.36 11.81
CA ILE A 70 -28.24 -6.54 10.61
C ILE A 70 -26.91 -5.79 10.72
N ARG A 71 -26.58 -5.30 11.92
CA ARG A 71 -25.30 -4.62 12.15
C ARG A 71 -24.12 -5.59 12.07
N GLU A 72 -24.29 -6.79 12.59
CA GLU A 72 -23.27 -7.84 12.58
C GLU A 72 -23.03 -8.35 11.16
N GLU A 73 -24.10 -8.68 10.41
CA GLU A 73 -24.01 -9.05 9.00
C GLU A 73 -23.35 -7.94 8.17
N GLY A 74 -23.79 -6.69 8.31
CA GLY A 74 -23.17 -5.58 7.58
C GLY A 74 -21.71 -5.31 7.96
N TYR A 75 -21.29 -5.70 9.17
CA TYR A 75 -19.89 -5.63 9.58
C TYR A 75 -19.08 -6.79 8.99
N GLU A 76 -19.61 -8.01 9.01
CA GLU A 76 -18.98 -9.18 8.38
C GLU A 76 -18.83 -9.00 6.87
N GLU A 77 -19.89 -8.62 6.16
CA GLU A 77 -19.85 -8.36 4.71
C GLU A 77 -18.84 -7.27 4.38
N GLY A 78 -18.88 -6.13 5.08
CA GLY A 78 -17.92 -5.05 4.84
C GLY A 78 -16.47 -5.42 5.19
N TYR A 79 -16.27 -6.30 6.17
CA TYR A 79 -14.95 -6.82 6.52
C TYR A 79 -14.43 -7.78 5.44
N ASP A 80 -15.26 -8.71 4.99
CA ASP A 80 -14.89 -9.70 3.97
C ASP A 80 -14.62 -9.02 2.61
N GLU A 81 -15.50 -8.11 2.17
CA GLU A 81 -15.28 -7.34 0.93
C GLU A 81 -13.99 -6.50 1.01
N GLY A 82 -13.77 -5.79 2.13
CA GLY A 82 -12.58 -4.98 2.32
C GLY A 82 -11.30 -5.82 2.39
N TYR A 83 -11.38 -7.02 2.97
CA TYR A 83 -10.26 -7.95 3.06
C TYR A 83 -9.90 -8.56 1.70
N GLU A 84 -10.90 -9.04 0.95
CA GLU A 84 -10.70 -9.56 -0.40
C GLU A 84 -10.17 -8.50 -1.36
N GLU A 85 -10.75 -7.30 -1.35
CA GLU A 85 -10.30 -6.21 -2.21
C GLU A 85 -8.89 -5.75 -1.83
N GLY A 86 -8.59 -5.61 -0.54
CA GLY A 86 -7.27 -5.22 -0.05
C GLY A 86 -6.17 -6.22 -0.44
N ILE A 87 -6.44 -7.53 -0.31
CA ILE A 87 -5.50 -8.58 -0.73
C ILE A 87 -5.37 -8.60 -2.25
N GLY A 88 -6.49 -8.56 -2.98
CA GLY A 88 -6.49 -8.59 -4.44
C GLY A 88 -5.69 -7.43 -5.04
N GLN A 89 -5.95 -6.21 -4.59
CA GLN A 89 -5.21 -5.02 -5.02
C GLN A 89 -3.73 -5.10 -4.63
N GLY A 90 -3.42 -5.55 -3.41
CA GLY A 90 -2.05 -5.69 -2.92
C GLY A 90 -1.22 -6.68 -3.75
N ILE A 91 -1.79 -7.85 -4.06
CA ILE A 91 -1.13 -8.87 -4.88
C ILE A 91 -0.92 -8.36 -6.31
N THR A 92 -1.95 -7.81 -6.95
CA THR A 92 -1.85 -7.33 -8.34
C THR A 92 -0.80 -6.23 -8.46
N GLN A 93 -0.83 -5.22 -7.58
CA GLN A 93 0.14 -4.14 -7.59
C GLN A 93 1.57 -4.63 -7.28
N GLY A 94 1.72 -5.57 -6.35
CA GLY A 94 3.01 -6.16 -6.01
C GLY A 94 3.63 -6.93 -7.17
N ILE A 95 2.84 -7.77 -7.83
CA ILE A 95 3.28 -8.56 -8.98
C ILE A 95 3.62 -7.66 -10.17
N GLU A 96 2.74 -6.72 -10.53
CA GLU A 96 2.98 -5.81 -11.65
C GLU A 96 4.25 -4.98 -11.44
N ARG A 97 4.42 -4.36 -10.27
CA ARG A 97 5.62 -3.56 -9.97
C ARG A 97 6.87 -4.42 -9.94
N GLY A 98 6.81 -5.60 -9.32
CA GLY A 98 7.93 -6.52 -9.22
C GLY A 98 8.41 -7.02 -10.59
N ILE A 99 7.47 -7.44 -11.44
CA ILE A 99 7.80 -7.92 -12.79
C ILE A 99 8.34 -6.78 -13.66
N VAL A 100 7.67 -5.63 -13.70
CA VAL A 100 8.10 -4.50 -14.54
C VAL A 100 9.49 -4.01 -14.13
N GLN A 101 9.74 -3.86 -12.82
CA GLN A 101 11.04 -3.41 -12.32
C GLN A 101 12.12 -4.47 -12.56
N GLY A 102 11.83 -5.74 -12.30
CA GLY A 102 12.77 -6.84 -12.51
C GLY A 102 13.17 -7.00 -13.98
N ILE A 103 12.20 -6.95 -14.90
CA ILE A 103 12.46 -7.02 -16.34
C ILE A 103 13.28 -5.82 -16.80
N LYS A 104 12.89 -4.60 -16.39
CA LYS A 104 13.62 -3.38 -16.79
C LYS A 104 15.08 -3.43 -16.34
N GLN A 105 15.33 -3.75 -15.07
CA GLN A 105 16.68 -3.86 -14.52
C GLN A 105 17.47 -4.99 -15.19
N GLY A 106 16.85 -6.16 -15.40
CA GLY A 106 17.50 -7.29 -16.04
C GLY A 106 17.91 -7.00 -17.49
N ILE A 107 17.05 -6.33 -18.26
CA ILE A 107 17.37 -5.92 -19.64
C ILE A 107 18.49 -4.88 -19.63
N GLU A 108 18.39 -3.85 -18.79
CA GLU A 108 19.38 -2.77 -18.73
C GLU A 108 20.77 -3.28 -18.34
N GLN A 109 20.85 -4.13 -17.31
CA GLN A 109 22.10 -4.76 -16.90
C GLN A 109 22.63 -5.73 -17.96
N GLY A 110 21.76 -6.54 -18.57
CA GLY A 110 22.15 -7.49 -19.61
C GLY A 110 22.69 -6.79 -20.86
N VAL A 111 22.05 -5.70 -21.30
CA VAL A 111 22.50 -4.91 -22.45
C VAL A 111 23.81 -4.20 -22.14
N ALA A 112 23.92 -3.54 -20.98
CA ALA A 112 25.15 -2.85 -20.59
C ALA A 112 26.34 -3.81 -20.49
N ARG A 113 26.15 -4.97 -19.85
CA ARG A 113 27.17 -6.01 -19.77
C ARG A 113 27.53 -6.49 -21.18
N GLY A 114 26.55 -6.91 -21.98
CA GLY A 114 26.81 -7.41 -23.35
C GLY A 114 27.52 -6.41 -24.26
N GLN A 115 27.25 -5.11 -24.12
CA GLN A 115 27.98 -4.07 -24.85
C GLN A 115 29.44 -3.97 -24.39
N SER A 116 29.69 -3.92 -23.08
CA SER A 116 31.05 -3.88 -22.52
C SER A 116 31.87 -5.11 -22.92
N GLU A 117 31.30 -6.31 -22.78
CA GLU A 117 31.97 -7.55 -23.18
C GLU A 117 32.25 -7.56 -24.71
N GLY A 118 31.34 -7.02 -25.51
CA GLY A 118 31.48 -6.90 -26.96
C GLY A 118 32.59 -5.93 -27.39
N ASP A 119 32.67 -4.77 -26.74
CA ASP A 119 33.69 -3.76 -27.00
C ASP A 119 35.09 -4.25 -26.61
N GLU A 120 35.21 -4.94 -25.48
CA GLU A 120 36.46 -5.55 -25.03
C GLU A 120 36.92 -6.68 -25.96
N LYS A 121 36.03 -7.59 -26.34
CA LYS A 121 36.35 -8.61 -27.35
C LYS A 121 36.75 -8.01 -28.69
N ARG A 122 36.14 -6.89 -29.08
CA ARG A 122 36.52 -6.15 -30.29
C ARG A 122 37.93 -5.56 -30.16
N LEU A 123 38.28 -4.99 -29.01
CA LEU A 123 39.62 -4.49 -28.70
C LEU A 123 40.66 -5.61 -28.78
N ILE A 124 40.41 -6.75 -28.10
CA ILE A 124 41.28 -7.94 -28.14
C ILE A 124 41.52 -8.38 -29.58
N LYS A 125 40.47 -8.46 -30.39
CA LYS A 125 40.57 -8.86 -31.82
C LYS A 125 41.46 -7.91 -32.62
N ILE A 126 41.38 -6.60 -32.38
CA ILE A 126 42.22 -5.60 -33.04
C ILE A 126 43.68 -5.76 -32.60
N VAL A 127 43.92 -5.95 -31.31
CA VAL A 127 45.27 -6.16 -30.73
C VAL A 127 45.91 -7.42 -31.29
N CYS A 128 45.24 -8.57 -31.24
CA CYS A 128 45.74 -9.83 -31.82
C CYS A 128 46.09 -9.70 -33.31
N LYS A 129 45.24 -9.01 -34.09
CA LYS A 129 45.49 -8.77 -35.52
C LYS A 129 46.71 -7.88 -35.77
N LYS A 130 47.02 -6.94 -34.88
CA LYS A 130 48.22 -6.08 -34.99
C LYS A 130 49.48 -6.80 -34.48
N LEU A 131 49.37 -7.62 -33.43
CA LEU A 131 50.44 -8.51 -32.94
C LEU A 131 50.88 -9.50 -34.00
N GLY A 132 49.93 -10.16 -34.69
CA GLY A 132 50.25 -11.07 -35.80
C GLY A 132 50.94 -10.39 -36.99
N LYS A 133 50.89 -9.06 -37.08
CA LYS A 133 51.63 -8.25 -38.07
C LYS A 133 53.00 -7.77 -37.57
N GLY A 134 53.43 -8.18 -36.38
CA GLY A 134 54.72 -7.81 -35.80
C GLY A 134 54.82 -6.38 -35.30
N LYS A 135 53.69 -5.72 -34.98
CA LYS A 135 53.69 -4.36 -34.44
C LYS A 135 54.12 -4.34 -32.96
N THR A 136 54.77 -3.25 -32.56
CA THR A 136 55.21 -3.06 -31.16
C THR A 136 54.07 -2.66 -30.24
N LEU A 137 54.23 -2.86 -28.93
CA LEU A 137 53.25 -2.49 -27.90
C LEU A 137 52.83 -1.01 -27.99
N GLN A 138 53.78 -0.10 -28.23
CA GLN A 138 53.53 1.33 -28.39
C GLN A 138 52.68 1.63 -29.62
N GLU A 139 53.03 1.07 -30.78
CA GLU A 139 52.26 1.26 -32.02
C GLU A 139 50.86 0.66 -31.96
N ILE A 140 50.65 -0.37 -31.12
CA ILE A 140 49.33 -0.94 -30.88
C ILE A 140 48.53 0.01 -30.01
N ALA A 141 49.06 0.43 -28.86
CA ALA A 141 48.41 1.35 -27.92
C ALA A 141 48.01 2.66 -28.59
N ASP A 142 48.93 3.30 -29.33
CA ASP A 142 48.66 4.53 -30.07
C ASP A 142 47.55 4.35 -31.13
N ALA A 143 47.45 3.15 -31.71
CA ALA A 143 46.49 2.88 -32.78
C ALA A 143 45.14 2.34 -32.30
N VAL A 144 44.98 2.04 -31.02
CA VAL A 144 43.67 1.80 -30.39
C VAL A 144 43.27 2.88 -29.41
N GLU A 145 44.14 3.89 -29.20
CA GLU A 145 43.94 4.99 -28.24
C GLU A 145 43.69 4.51 -26.80
N GLU A 146 44.32 3.37 -26.46
CA GLU A 146 44.17 2.70 -25.16
C GLU A 146 45.46 2.78 -24.34
N GLY A 147 45.33 2.66 -23.01
CA GLY A 147 46.47 2.72 -22.11
C GLY A 147 47.47 1.57 -22.31
N LEU A 148 48.77 1.88 -22.27
CA LEU A 148 49.85 0.90 -22.43
C LEU A 148 49.71 -0.32 -21.50
N GLY A 149 49.30 -0.11 -20.25
CA GLY A 149 49.12 -1.20 -19.28
C GLY A 149 47.96 -2.15 -19.62
N LEU A 150 46.89 -1.67 -20.27
CA LEU A 150 45.78 -2.52 -20.72
C LEU A 150 46.23 -3.37 -21.92
N ILE A 151 46.92 -2.74 -22.88
CA ILE A 151 47.44 -3.41 -24.06
C ILE A 151 48.49 -4.45 -23.69
N GLU A 152 49.37 -4.18 -22.73
CA GLU A 152 50.36 -5.14 -22.22
C GLU A 152 49.69 -6.40 -21.66
N LYS A 153 48.65 -6.26 -20.83
CA LYS A 153 47.88 -7.40 -20.30
C LYS A 153 47.25 -8.24 -21.41
N ILE A 154 46.61 -7.59 -22.40
CA ILE A 154 46.00 -8.29 -23.54
C ILE A 154 47.07 -9.01 -24.36
N CYS A 155 48.22 -8.38 -24.60
CA CYS A 155 49.32 -8.98 -25.35
C CYS A 155 49.91 -10.21 -24.64
N LEU A 156 50.08 -10.15 -23.32
CA LEU A 156 50.55 -11.27 -22.50
C LEU A 156 49.57 -12.45 -22.59
N ALA A 157 48.27 -12.21 -22.41
CA ALA A 157 47.25 -13.25 -22.55
C ALA A 157 47.18 -13.82 -23.99
N ALA A 158 47.43 -12.99 -25.01
CA ALA A 158 47.45 -13.41 -26.40
C ALA A 158 48.68 -14.24 -26.81
N GLN A 159 49.84 -14.07 -26.15
CA GLN A 159 51.06 -14.83 -26.45
C GLN A 159 50.92 -16.32 -26.16
N GLU A 160 50.14 -16.69 -25.14
CA GLU A 160 49.88 -18.09 -24.79
C GLU A 160 48.93 -18.79 -25.78
N GLU A 161 48.10 -18.03 -26.50
CA GLU A 161 47.14 -18.54 -27.50
C GLU A 161 47.63 -18.32 -28.94
N ALA A 162 48.91 -17.97 -29.12
CA ALA A 162 49.52 -17.87 -30.44
C ALA A 162 49.75 -19.28 -31.05
N PRO A 163 49.52 -19.50 -32.37
CA PRO A 163 49.19 -18.52 -33.40
C PRO A 163 47.69 -18.40 -33.74
N GLU A 164 46.79 -19.18 -33.11
CA GLU A 164 45.36 -19.18 -33.45
C GLU A 164 44.58 -17.97 -32.90
N TYR A 165 45.08 -17.32 -31.85
CA TYR A 165 44.56 -16.08 -31.24
C TYR A 165 43.03 -16.11 -31.00
N ASN A 166 42.55 -17.09 -30.23
CA ASN A 166 41.13 -17.22 -29.92
C ASN A 166 40.66 -16.11 -28.95
N CYS A 167 39.85 -15.18 -29.46
CA CYS A 167 39.38 -14.01 -28.70
C CYS A 167 38.55 -14.38 -27.46
N ASP A 168 37.75 -15.45 -27.52
CA ASP A 168 36.89 -15.85 -26.38
C ASP A 168 37.71 -16.43 -25.23
N LYS A 169 38.77 -17.20 -25.53
CA LYS A 169 39.69 -17.72 -24.52
C LYS A 169 40.54 -16.63 -23.88
N ILE A 170 41.04 -15.68 -24.69
CA ILE A 170 41.82 -14.54 -24.20
C ILE A 170 40.96 -13.68 -23.27
N TYR A 171 39.71 -13.41 -23.65
CA TYR A 171 38.74 -12.70 -22.82
C TYR A 171 38.47 -13.45 -21.50
N ALA A 172 38.18 -14.75 -21.55
CA ALA A 172 37.93 -15.55 -20.35
C ALA A 172 39.11 -15.50 -19.36
N ARG A 173 40.35 -15.52 -19.87
CA ARG A 173 41.55 -15.45 -19.03
C ARG A 173 41.81 -14.08 -18.42
N LEU A 174 41.44 -13.00 -19.12
CA LEU A 174 41.53 -11.64 -18.57
C LEU A 174 40.56 -11.45 -17.39
N HIS A 175 39.42 -12.15 -17.39
CA HIS A 175 38.42 -12.14 -16.31
C HIS A 175 38.51 -13.34 -15.34
N GLU A 176 39.45 -14.29 -15.54
CA GLU A 176 39.64 -15.42 -14.62
C GLU A 176 40.16 -15.02 -13.24
N TRP A 177 40.64 -13.78 -13.09
CA TRP A 177 41.29 -13.25 -11.89
C TRP A 177 40.51 -12.10 -11.22
N GLU A 178 39.27 -11.86 -11.62
CA GLU A 178 38.30 -10.95 -10.97
C GLU A 178 37.39 -11.69 -9.98
#